data_AF-A0A3B9JC31-F1
#
_entry.id   AF-A0A3B9JC31-F1
#
_cell.length_a   1.000
_cell.length_b   1.000
_cell.length_c   1.000
_cell.angle_alpha   90.00
_cell.angle_beta   90.00
_cell.angle_gamma   90.00
#
_symmetry.space_group_name_H-M   'P 1'
#
loop_
_entity.id
_entity.type
_entity.pdbx_description
1 polymer ?
#
loop_
_entity_poly.entity_id
_entity_poly.type
_entity_poly.pdbx_seq_one_letter_code
_entity_poly.pdbx_strand_id
1 'polypeptide(L)'
;MSDNNEQPQKESFLKDVAEHSMNIIRDDGVYRHLVFSNNGSSIYRFEIITWPGYLCYTGDMGAFVFTRVQDMFTFFRNTQRKINPCYWAEKVVAENKPDGVEAFSIEKFRNNVLASTRAHLSIEDNEEIPSNVLDEIAPILEAQDFIDAIGIIRDFRSDEIDFNDWWEFRNKKYTYAFIWCCYALVWAIEQYDTTHKHF
;
A
#
# COMPACT_ATOMS: atom_id res chain seq x y z
N MET A 1 -20.98 -2.50 1.17
CA MET A 1 -19.57 -2.06 1.05
C MET A 1 -18.96 -3.01 0.04
N SER A 2 -18.75 -2.53 -1.19
CA SER A 2 -18.30 -3.37 -2.30
C SER A 2 -16.87 -3.84 -2.06
N ASP A 3 -16.67 -5.15 -2.14
CA ASP A 3 -15.41 -5.88 -2.25
C ASP A 3 -14.60 -5.47 -3.50
N ASN A 4 -14.19 -4.20 -3.59
CA ASN A 4 -13.11 -3.84 -4.52
C ASN A 4 -11.86 -3.61 -3.70
N ASN A 5 -11.22 -4.73 -3.40
CA ASN A 5 -9.88 -4.85 -2.85
C ASN A 5 -8.79 -4.35 -3.85
N GLU A 6 -9.15 -3.49 -4.80
CA GLU A 6 -8.29 -2.94 -5.83
C GLU A 6 -7.54 -1.72 -5.29
N GLN A 7 -6.25 -1.64 -5.60
CA GLN A 7 -5.44 -0.48 -5.30
C GLN A 7 -5.97 0.73 -6.10
N PRO A 8 -5.90 1.96 -5.54
CA PRO A 8 -6.33 3.15 -6.26
C PRO A 8 -5.49 3.27 -7.54
N GLN A 9 -6.16 3.63 -8.62
CA GLN A 9 -5.51 4.02 -9.85
C GLN A 9 -5.27 5.54 -9.85
N LYS A 10 -4.39 6.01 -10.72
CA LYS A 10 -4.10 7.44 -10.82
C LYS A 10 -5.36 8.25 -11.13
N GLU A 11 -6.24 7.72 -11.98
CA GLU A 11 -7.47 8.37 -12.42
C GLU A 11 -8.49 8.49 -11.29
N SER A 12 -8.57 7.50 -10.38
CA SER A 12 -9.44 7.61 -9.20
C SER A 12 -8.90 8.64 -8.22
N PHE A 13 -7.59 8.61 -7.95
CA PHE A 13 -6.94 9.63 -7.12
C PHE A 13 -7.17 11.04 -7.66
N LEU A 14 -6.99 11.26 -8.98
CA LEU A 14 -7.19 12.59 -9.58
C LEU A 14 -8.63 13.09 -9.49
N LYS A 15 -9.62 12.19 -9.46
CA LYS A 15 -11.02 12.56 -9.20
C LYS A 15 -11.22 12.99 -7.75
N ASP A 16 -10.63 12.26 -6.80
CA ASP A 16 -10.72 12.55 -5.37
C ASP A 16 -10.17 13.95 -5.04
N VAL A 17 -9.08 14.36 -5.69
CA VAL A 17 -8.41 15.64 -5.44
C VAL A 17 -8.75 16.74 -6.46
N ALA A 18 -9.72 16.54 -7.35
CA ALA A 18 -10.01 17.48 -8.45
C ALA A 18 -10.35 18.90 -7.98
N GLU A 19 -11.03 19.02 -6.83
CA GLU A 19 -11.43 20.28 -6.22
C GLU A 19 -10.49 20.72 -5.08
N HIS A 20 -9.38 20.01 -4.86
CA HIS A 20 -8.43 20.37 -3.80
C HIS A 20 -7.63 21.62 -4.16
N SER A 21 -7.45 22.49 -3.17
CA SER A 21 -6.53 23.63 -3.21
C SER A 21 -5.39 23.41 -2.23
N MET A 22 -4.23 24.03 -2.50
CA MET A 22 -3.06 24.04 -1.62
C MET A 22 -3.06 25.30 -0.75
N ASN A 23 -2.98 25.13 0.55
CA ASN A 23 -2.74 26.20 1.52
C ASN A 23 -1.34 26.03 2.14
N ILE A 24 -0.53 27.08 2.12
CA ILE A 24 0.83 27.08 2.66
C ILE A 24 0.77 27.68 4.08
N ILE A 25 0.93 26.83 5.10
CA ILE A 25 0.99 27.26 6.51
C ILE A 25 2.39 27.75 6.85
N ARG A 26 3.41 27.04 6.35
CA ARG A 26 4.83 27.41 6.49
C ARG A 26 5.60 27.01 5.24
N ASP A 27 6.49 27.88 4.81
CA ASP A 27 7.51 27.59 3.80
C ASP A 27 8.81 28.33 4.12
N ASP A 28 9.78 27.59 4.65
CA ASP A 28 11.07 28.10 5.13
C ASP A 28 12.17 27.11 4.72
N GLY A 29 12.51 27.14 3.42
CA GLY A 29 13.46 26.22 2.82
C GLY A 29 12.98 24.78 2.89
N VAL A 30 13.68 23.92 3.65
CA VAL A 30 13.29 22.51 3.84
C VAL A 30 12.23 22.30 4.92
N TYR A 31 11.86 23.35 5.67
CA TYR A 31 10.78 23.32 6.63
C TYR A 31 9.48 23.79 5.98
N ARG A 32 8.59 22.85 5.65
CA ARG A 32 7.32 23.14 4.98
C ARG A 32 6.15 22.55 5.76
N HIS A 33 5.01 23.23 5.71
CA HIS A 33 3.72 22.70 6.14
C HIS A 33 2.67 23.13 5.13
N LEU A 34 2.22 22.17 4.33
CA LEU A 34 1.25 22.34 3.27
C LEU A 34 -0.02 21.57 3.61
N VAL A 35 -1.17 22.18 3.38
CA VAL A 35 -2.49 21.56 3.57
C VAL A 35 -3.20 21.51 2.24
N PHE A 36 -3.72 20.35 1.88
CA PHE A 36 -4.47 20.12 0.66
C PHE A 36 -5.90 19.71 1.03
N SER A 37 -6.89 20.48 0.60
CA SER A 37 -8.31 20.21 0.88
C SER A 37 -9.24 20.83 -0.14
N ASN A 38 -10.46 20.29 -0.27
CA ASN A 38 -11.56 20.97 -0.94
C ASN A 38 -12.24 21.95 0.04
N ASN A 39 -11.83 23.22 -0.01
CA ASN A 39 -12.41 24.31 0.80
C ASN A 39 -12.55 23.99 2.30
N GLY A 40 -11.56 23.30 2.89
CA GLY A 40 -11.57 22.93 4.30
C GLY A 40 -12.34 21.64 4.63
N SER A 41 -12.95 20.98 3.65
CA SER A 41 -13.51 19.63 3.81
C SER A 41 -12.45 18.66 4.33
N SER A 42 -12.85 17.71 5.19
CA SER A 42 -11.99 16.63 5.67
C SER A 42 -11.86 15.48 4.69
N ILE A 43 -12.78 15.36 3.73
CA ILE A 43 -12.80 14.26 2.75
C ILE A 43 -11.56 14.36 1.86
N TYR A 44 -10.75 13.30 1.86
CA TYR A 44 -9.47 13.22 1.15
C TYR A 44 -8.46 14.32 1.51
N ARG A 45 -8.71 15.07 2.58
CA ARG A 45 -7.81 16.09 3.07
C ARG A 45 -6.51 15.46 3.51
N PHE A 46 -5.39 16.09 3.16
CA PHE A 46 -4.08 15.67 3.65
C PHE A 46 -3.14 16.85 3.81
N GLU A 47 -2.08 16.61 4.56
CA GLU A 47 -1.05 17.57 4.89
C GLU A 47 0.32 16.97 4.63
N ILE A 48 1.26 17.83 4.23
CA ILE A 48 2.67 17.48 4.08
C ILE A 48 3.48 18.40 4.97
N ILE A 49 4.21 17.79 5.90
CA ILE A 49 5.14 18.48 6.80
C ILE A 49 6.55 17.96 6.51
N THR A 50 7.50 18.85 6.26
CA THR A 50 8.90 18.48 6.03
C THR A 50 9.84 19.15 7.02
N TRP A 51 10.92 18.43 7.33
CA TRP A 51 12.11 18.94 8.03
C TRP A 51 13.35 18.20 7.48
N PRO A 52 14.59 18.62 7.78
CA PRO A 52 15.80 17.99 7.26
C PRO A 52 15.78 16.46 7.31
N GLY A 53 15.74 15.82 6.15
CA GLY A 53 15.78 14.35 6.06
C GLY A 53 14.44 13.64 6.12
N TYR A 54 13.32 14.35 6.35
CA TYR A 54 12.02 13.74 6.64
C TYR A 54 10.84 14.42 5.94
N LEU A 55 9.85 13.60 5.57
CA LEU A 55 8.55 14.03 5.10
C LEU A 55 7.48 13.25 5.86
N CYS A 56 6.62 13.97 6.57
CA CYS A 56 5.41 13.45 7.18
C CYS A 56 4.22 13.77 6.27
N TYR A 57 3.52 12.73 5.84
CA TYR A 57 2.20 12.79 5.24
C TYR A 57 1.18 12.45 6.33
N THR A 58 0.09 13.21 6.44
CA THR A 58 -1.01 12.90 7.37
C THR A 58 -2.34 13.40 6.83
N GLY A 59 -3.41 12.63 6.98
CA GLY A 59 -4.73 13.01 6.49
C GLY A 59 -5.76 11.90 6.60
N ASP A 60 -6.82 12.04 5.80
CA ASP A 60 -7.93 11.08 5.70
C ASP A 60 -7.44 9.69 5.25
N MET A 61 -6.41 9.66 4.38
CA MET A 61 -5.76 8.43 3.90
C MET A 61 -4.59 7.99 4.79
N GLY A 62 -4.67 8.26 6.08
CA GLY A 62 -3.70 7.82 7.09
C GLY A 62 -2.49 8.74 7.24
N ALA A 63 -1.46 8.22 7.91
CA ALA A 63 -0.23 8.95 8.20
C ALA A 63 1.00 8.08 7.94
N PHE A 64 1.99 8.68 7.26
CA PHE A 64 3.24 8.01 6.86
C PHE A 64 4.40 8.99 7.00
N VAL A 65 5.50 8.54 7.63
CA VAL A 65 6.73 9.31 7.74
C VAL A 65 7.82 8.64 6.92
N PHE A 66 8.38 9.38 5.98
CA PHE A 66 9.45 8.93 5.09
C PHE A 66 10.78 9.59 5.45
N THR A 67 11.90 8.89 5.22
CA THR A 67 13.25 9.47 5.36
C THR A 67 14.21 9.08 4.24
N ARG A 68 14.99 10.04 3.73
CA ARG A 68 16.05 9.75 2.75
C ARG A 68 17.12 10.83 2.60
N VAL A 69 16.75 12.03 2.16
CA VAL A 69 17.68 13.12 1.79
C VAL A 69 17.24 14.42 2.45
N GLN A 70 18.14 15.39 2.54
CA GLN A 70 17.91 16.66 3.24
C GLN A 70 16.60 17.35 2.84
N ASP A 71 16.35 17.50 1.54
CA ASP A 71 15.08 17.99 1.01
C ASP A 71 14.26 16.83 0.41
N MET A 72 13.28 16.37 1.16
CA MET A 72 12.44 15.24 0.74
C MET A 72 11.55 15.56 -0.46
N PHE A 73 11.32 16.84 -0.82
CA PHE A 73 10.64 17.14 -2.08
C PHE A 73 11.49 16.69 -3.26
N THR A 74 12.81 16.91 -3.22
CA THR A 74 13.72 16.42 -4.27
C THR A 74 13.67 14.89 -4.41
N PHE A 75 13.42 14.15 -3.34
CA PHE A 75 13.31 12.68 -3.39
C PHE A 75 12.06 12.19 -4.13
N PHE A 76 10.91 12.81 -3.86
CA PHE A 76 9.63 12.41 -4.47
C PHE A 76 9.31 13.14 -5.79
N ARG A 77 10.02 14.23 -6.08
CA ARG A 77 9.87 15.00 -7.31
C ARG A 77 10.13 14.09 -8.51
N ASN A 78 9.09 13.83 -9.29
CA ASN A 78 9.14 12.95 -10.45
C ASN A 78 8.57 13.65 -11.68
N THR A 79 9.42 13.93 -12.67
CA THR A 79 9.03 14.56 -13.94
C THR A 79 8.09 13.69 -14.78
N GLN A 80 8.10 12.36 -14.59
CA GLN A 80 7.20 11.42 -15.27
C GLN A 80 5.88 11.20 -14.51
N ARG A 81 5.70 11.81 -13.32
CA ARG A 81 4.50 11.66 -12.47
C ARG A 81 4.10 10.19 -12.22
N LYS A 82 5.10 9.33 -12.06
CA LYS A 82 4.94 7.91 -11.72
C LYS A 82 5.25 7.70 -10.24
N ILE A 83 4.52 6.80 -9.61
CA ILE A 83 4.80 6.37 -8.24
C ILE A 83 5.82 5.23 -8.25
N ASN A 84 6.57 5.07 -7.15
CA ASN A 84 7.40 3.89 -6.92
C ASN A 84 7.12 3.30 -5.54
N PRO A 85 5.97 2.62 -5.35
CA PRO A 85 5.53 2.16 -4.03
C PRO A 85 6.52 1.22 -3.36
N CYS A 86 7.15 0.34 -4.14
CA CYS A 86 8.12 -0.63 -3.63
C CYS A 86 9.32 0.07 -2.99
N TYR A 87 9.96 0.97 -3.72
CA TYR A 87 11.13 1.65 -3.20
C TYR A 87 10.78 2.67 -2.10
N TRP A 88 9.62 3.31 -2.18
CA TRP A 88 9.18 4.28 -1.17
C TRP A 88 8.74 3.63 0.13
N ALA A 89 8.13 2.44 0.07
CA ALA A 89 7.79 1.64 1.24
C ALA A 89 9.02 1.35 2.10
N GLU A 90 10.17 1.04 1.48
CA GLU A 90 11.44 0.85 2.21
C GLU A 90 11.92 2.09 2.98
N LYS A 91 11.38 3.28 2.67
CA LYS A 91 11.78 4.56 3.28
C LYS A 91 10.80 5.03 4.34
N VAL A 92 9.72 4.29 4.56
CA VAL A 92 8.76 4.56 5.65
C VAL A 92 9.40 4.15 6.97
N VAL A 93 9.41 5.06 7.94
CA VAL A 93 9.94 4.84 9.30
C VAL A 93 8.87 4.96 10.38
N ALA A 94 7.68 5.46 10.03
CA ALA A 94 6.49 5.42 10.87
C ALA A 94 5.23 5.38 9.99
N GLU A 95 4.22 4.66 10.43
CA GLU A 95 2.98 4.40 9.68
C GLU A 95 1.75 4.35 10.61
N ASN A 96 0.58 4.53 10.01
CA ASN A 96 -0.75 4.45 10.60
C ASN A 96 -1.04 3.08 11.28
N LYS A 97 -1.93 3.07 12.29
CA LYS A 97 -2.59 1.87 12.85
C LYS A 97 -4.12 1.96 12.67
N PRO A 98 -4.84 0.89 12.30
CA PRO A 98 -4.37 -0.51 12.30
C PRO A 98 -3.57 -0.91 11.05
N ASP A 99 -3.84 -0.29 9.90
CA ASP A 99 -3.23 -0.64 8.62
C ASP A 99 -2.18 0.39 8.18
N GLY A 100 -0.95 -0.08 7.98
CA GLY A 100 0.20 0.71 7.56
C GLY A 100 0.45 0.65 6.05
N VAL A 101 1.70 0.43 5.65
CA VAL A 101 2.12 0.33 4.25
C VAL A 101 1.53 -0.91 3.57
N GLU A 102 1.49 -2.04 4.27
CA GLU A 102 0.94 -3.29 3.75
C GLU A 102 -0.06 -3.94 4.71
N ALA A 103 -1.11 -4.55 4.14
CA ALA A 103 -2.08 -5.36 4.87
C ALA A 103 -2.15 -6.78 4.30
N PHE A 104 -2.65 -7.70 5.11
CA PHE A 104 -2.92 -9.08 4.68
C PHE A 104 -3.90 -9.09 3.50
N SER A 105 -3.64 -9.95 2.52
CA SER A 105 -4.49 -10.13 1.35
C SER A 105 -4.91 -11.58 1.27
N ILE A 106 -6.20 -11.83 1.55
CA ILE A 106 -6.77 -13.18 1.47
C ILE A 106 -6.66 -13.77 0.07
N GLU A 107 -6.76 -12.93 -0.97
CA GLU A 107 -6.56 -13.32 -2.35
C GLU A 107 -5.12 -13.80 -2.62
N LYS A 108 -4.09 -13.02 -2.23
CA LYS A 108 -2.69 -13.45 -2.35
C LYS A 108 -2.42 -14.70 -1.55
N PHE A 109 -3.00 -14.79 -0.36
CA PHE A 109 -2.91 -15.98 0.48
C PHE A 109 -3.42 -17.22 -0.26
N ARG A 110 -4.66 -17.18 -0.79
CA ARG A 110 -5.24 -18.28 -1.58
C ARG A 110 -4.38 -18.65 -2.79
N ASN A 111 -3.89 -17.65 -3.51
CA ASN A 111 -3.02 -17.86 -4.68
C ASN A 111 -1.70 -18.55 -4.27
N ASN A 112 -1.10 -18.15 -3.16
CA ASN A 112 0.10 -18.78 -2.63
C ASN A 112 -0.16 -20.21 -2.15
N VAL A 113 -1.34 -20.50 -1.57
CA VAL A 113 -1.72 -21.86 -1.16
C VAL A 113 -1.81 -22.77 -2.38
N LEU A 114 -2.48 -22.31 -3.43
CA LEU A 114 -2.60 -23.05 -4.68
C LEU A 114 -1.25 -23.26 -5.37
N ALA A 115 -0.42 -22.21 -5.47
CA ALA A 115 0.91 -22.29 -6.07
C ALA A 115 1.84 -23.24 -5.29
N SER A 116 1.85 -23.15 -3.96
CA SER A 116 2.62 -24.03 -3.11
C SER A 116 2.14 -25.48 -3.20
N THR A 117 0.82 -25.70 -3.29
CA THR A 117 0.24 -27.03 -3.50
C THR A 117 0.72 -27.64 -4.82
N ARG A 118 0.64 -26.89 -5.93
CA ARG A 118 1.13 -27.36 -7.23
C ARG A 118 2.62 -27.68 -7.20
N ALA A 119 3.42 -26.86 -6.53
CA ALA A 119 4.85 -27.10 -6.38
C ALA A 119 5.16 -28.41 -5.63
N HIS A 120 4.42 -28.73 -4.57
CA HIS A 120 4.58 -30.00 -3.84
C HIS A 120 4.20 -31.22 -4.69
N LEU A 121 3.14 -31.09 -5.47
CA LEU A 121 2.70 -32.12 -6.41
C LEU A 121 3.59 -32.21 -7.66
N SER A 122 4.52 -31.28 -7.85
CA SER A 122 5.37 -31.17 -9.04
C SER A 122 4.57 -31.07 -10.35
N ILE A 123 3.44 -30.35 -10.32
CA ILE A 123 2.57 -30.12 -11.48
C ILE A 123 2.67 -28.67 -11.98
N GLU A 124 2.46 -28.45 -13.27
CA GLU A 124 2.48 -27.12 -13.88
C GLU A 124 1.24 -26.27 -13.48
N ASP A 125 1.33 -24.94 -13.66
CA ASP A 125 0.25 -24.01 -13.27
C ASP A 125 -1.08 -24.24 -14.03
N ASN A 126 -1.01 -24.82 -15.23
CA ASN A 126 -2.15 -25.17 -16.07
C ASN A 126 -2.71 -26.57 -15.76
N GLU A 127 -2.04 -27.36 -14.94
CA GLU A 127 -2.52 -28.67 -14.51
C GLU A 127 -3.49 -28.53 -13.34
N GLU A 128 -4.50 -29.41 -13.35
CA GLU A 128 -5.50 -29.47 -12.29
C GLU A 128 -4.92 -30.15 -11.05
N ILE A 129 -5.15 -29.54 -9.89
CA ILE A 129 -4.85 -30.18 -8.60
C ILE A 129 -5.83 -31.36 -8.42
N PRO A 130 -5.36 -32.56 -8.05
CA PRO A 130 -6.22 -33.71 -7.81
C PRO A 130 -7.34 -33.42 -6.81
N SER A 131 -8.53 -33.96 -7.05
CA SER A 131 -9.73 -33.65 -6.23
C SER A 131 -9.54 -33.94 -4.74
N ASN A 132 -8.86 -35.05 -4.39
CA ASN A 132 -8.59 -35.38 -2.99
C ASN A 132 -7.73 -34.30 -2.29
N VAL A 133 -6.75 -33.76 -3.01
CA VAL A 133 -5.87 -32.71 -2.50
C VAL A 133 -6.61 -31.37 -2.41
N LEU A 134 -7.46 -31.07 -3.40
CA LEU A 134 -8.34 -29.90 -3.35
C LEU A 134 -9.26 -29.94 -2.14
N ASP A 135 -9.85 -31.10 -1.84
CA ASP A 135 -10.71 -31.29 -0.66
C ASP A 135 -9.93 -31.08 0.64
N GLU A 136 -8.66 -31.51 0.70
CA GLU A 136 -7.77 -31.29 1.85
C GLU A 136 -7.48 -29.81 2.10
N ILE A 137 -7.18 -29.04 1.04
CA ILE A 137 -6.84 -27.61 1.17
C ILE A 137 -8.06 -26.68 1.15
N ALA A 138 -9.26 -27.19 0.85
CA ALA A 138 -10.48 -26.39 0.77
C ALA A 138 -10.72 -25.51 2.03
N PRO A 139 -10.56 -26.01 3.27
CA PRO A 139 -10.69 -25.18 4.47
C PRO A 139 -9.72 -23.99 4.48
N ILE A 140 -8.49 -24.17 3.99
CA ILE A 140 -7.51 -23.09 3.90
C ILE A 140 -7.97 -22.05 2.88
N LEU A 141 -8.46 -22.49 1.71
CA LEU A 141 -8.95 -21.60 0.67
C LEU A 141 -10.20 -20.84 1.11
N GLU A 142 -11.01 -21.42 2.00
CA GLU A 142 -12.22 -20.81 2.56
C GLU A 142 -11.96 -19.88 3.75
N ALA A 143 -10.71 -19.72 4.19
CA ALA A 143 -10.37 -18.77 5.24
C ALA A 143 -10.88 -17.36 4.94
N GLN A 144 -11.38 -16.67 5.96
CA GLN A 144 -12.03 -15.36 5.82
C GLN A 144 -11.06 -14.21 6.08
N ASP A 145 -10.20 -14.35 7.09
CA ASP A 145 -9.25 -13.32 7.50
C ASP A 145 -7.89 -13.90 7.87
N PHE A 146 -7.00 -13.03 8.36
CA PHE A 146 -5.65 -13.41 8.77
C PHE A 146 -5.63 -14.41 9.93
N ILE A 147 -6.51 -14.24 10.92
CA ILE A 147 -6.52 -15.08 12.12
C ILE A 147 -6.97 -16.49 11.73
N ASP A 148 -8.04 -16.59 10.97
CA ASP A 148 -8.56 -17.86 10.45
C ASP A 148 -7.51 -18.55 9.57
N ALA A 149 -6.95 -17.83 8.60
CA ALA A 149 -5.96 -18.34 7.66
C ALA A 149 -4.73 -18.95 8.36
N ILE A 150 -4.16 -18.23 9.33
CA ILE A 150 -2.98 -18.70 10.07
C ILE A 150 -3.33 -19.85 11.01
N GLY A 151 -4.51 -19.82 11.63
CA GLY A 151 -4.99 -20.92 12.47
C GLY A 151 -5.07 -22.23 11.69
N ILE A 152 -5.72 -22.20 10.53
CA ILE A 152 -5.92 -23.39 9.69
C ILE A 152 -4.58 -23.92 9.17
N ILE A 153 -3.68 -23.05 8.68
CA ILE A 153 -2.38 -23.49 8.17
C ILE A 153 -1.51 -24.13 9.26
N ARG A 154 -1.48 -23.55 10.45
CA ARG A 154 -0.69 -24.11 11.56
C ARG A 154 -1.12 -25.54 11.92
N ASP A 155 -2.42 -25.79 11.85
CA ASP A 155 -3.03 -27.04 12.26
C ASP A 155 -3.21 -28.02 11.09
N PHE A 156 -2.90 -27.59 9.85
CA PHE A 156 -3.00 -28.40 8.62
C PHE A 156 -2.02 -29.57 8.60
N ARG A 157 -2.49 -30.74 8.14
CA ARG A 157 -1.69 -31.95 7.99
C ARG A 157 -2.09 -32.66 6.70
N SER A 158 -1.10 -33.03 5.89
CA SER A 158 -1.26 -33.82 4.67
C SER A 158 -0.02 -34.67 4.46
N ASP A 159 -0.17 -35.81 3.77
CA ASP A 159 0.95 -36.65 3.36
C ASP A 159 1.61 -36.12 2.06
N GLU A 160 0.88 -35.30 1.28
CA GLU A 160 1.31 -34.80 -0.04
C GLU A 160 1.75 -33.33 -0.01
N ILE A 161 1.25 -32.53 0.94
CA ILE A 161 1.53 -31.10 1.03
C ILE A 161 2.11 -30.74 2.39
N ASP A 162 3.17 -29.92 2.37
CA ASP A 162 3.72 -29.31 3.57
C ASP A 162 3.63 -27.77 3.50
N PHE A 163 3.09 -27.16 4.56
CA PHE A 163 3.07 -25.71 4.75
C PHE A 163 3.93 -25.26 5.93
N ASN A 164 4.90 -26.07 6.37
CA ASN A 164 5.79 -25.70 7.46
C ASN A 164 6.48 -24.34 7.19
N ASP A 165 7.03 -24.08 6.01
CA ASP A 165 7.70 -22.80 5.71
C ASP A 165 6.73 -21.66 5.29
N TRP A 166 5.46 -21.73 5.70
CA TRP A 166 4.43 -20.77 5.27
C TRP A 166 4.76 -19.30 5.61
N TRP A 167 5.50 -19.05 6.68
CA TRP A 167 5.89 -17.70 7.10
C TRP A 167 6.78 -16.97 6.08
N GLU A 168 7.41 -17.70 5.14
CA GLU A 168 8.23 -17.10 4.08
C GLU A 168 7.39 -16.53 2.94
N PHE A 169 6.12 -16.94 2.83
CA PHE A 169 5.23 -16.49 1.76
C PHE A 169 4.76 -15.06 1.99
N ARG A 170 4.94 -14.21 0.96
CA ARG A 170 4.47 -12.82 0.98
C ARG A 170 2.96 -12.74 0.72
N ASN A 171 2.18 -12.82 1.80
CA ASN A 171 0.71 -12.75 1.78
C ASN A 171 0.15 -11.34 1.95
N LYS A 172 0.99 -10.31 1.81
CA LYS A 172 0.63 -8.91 2.00
C LYS A 172 0.61 -8.15 0.67
N LYS A 173 -0.20 -7.09 0.63
CA LYS A 173 -0.21 -6.11 -0.46
C LYS A 173 -0.21 -4.69 0.10
N TYR A 174 0.24 -3.73 -0.70
CA TYR A 174 0.13 -2.33 -0.32
C TYR A 174 -1.32 -1.94 -0.07
N THR A 175 -1.54 -1.21 1.02
CA THR A 175 -2.86 -0.70 1.40
C THR A 175 -3.33 0.35 0.40
N TYR A 176 -4.65 0.52 0.29
CA TYR A 176 -5.24 1.59 -0.53
C TYR A 176 -4.69 2.95 -0.12
N ALA A 177 -4.68 3.22 1.19
CA ALA A 177 -4.15 4.43 1.81
C ALA A 177 -2.69 4.71 1.42
N PHE A 178 -1.81 3.71 1.45
CA PHE A 178 -0.41 3.89 1.08
C PHE A 178 -0.22 4.22 -0.39
N ILE A 179 -0.93 3.53 -1.29
CA ILE A 179 -0.86 3.83 -2.73
C ILE A 179 -1.46 5.22 -3.01
N TRP A 180 -2.55 5.59 -2.34
CA TRP A 180 -3.15 6.92 -2.44
C TRP A 180 -2.16 8.00 -1.97
N CYS A 181 -1.50 7.80 -0.83
CA CYS A 181 -0.40 8.66 -0.34
C CYS A 181 0.71 8.81 -1.40
N CYS A 182 1.13 7.72 -2.04
CA CYS A 182 2.16 7.78 -3.09
C CYS A 182 1.75 8.73 -4.24
N TYR A 183 0.49 8.67 -4.69
CA TYR A 183 -0.02 9.60 -5.69
C TYR A 183 -0.11 11.02 -5.16
N ALA A 184 -0.57 11.19 -3.92
CA ALA A 184 -0.70 12.47 -3.25
C ALA A 184 0.63 13.21 -3.15
N LEU A 185 1.73 12.53 -2.79
CA LEU A 185 3.06 13.12 -2.69
C LEU A 185 3.53 13.68 -4.05
N VAL A 186 3.38 12.90 -5.12
CA VAL A 186 3.77 13.32 -6.47
C VAL A 186 2.94 14.53 -6.91
N TRP A 187 1.62 14.46 -6.73
CA TRP A 187 0.71 15.53 -7.14
C TRP A 187 0.92 16.80 -6.33
N ALA A 188 1.07 16.70 -5.00
CA ALA A 188 1.25 17.84 -4.11
C ALA A 188 2.55 18.60 -4.38
N ILE A 189 3.65 17.88 -4.62
CA ILE A 189 4.94 18.50 -4.98
C ILE A 189 4.82 19.19 -6.34
N GLU A 190 4.06 18.64 -7.28
CA GLU A 190 3.79 19.29 -8.56
C GLU A 190 2.99 20.61 -8.38
N GLN A 191 1.95 20.60 -7.53
CA GLN A 191 1.21 21.83 -7.21
C GLN A 191 2.13 22.88 -6.59
N TYR A 192 2.93 22.47 -5.61
CA TYR A 192 3.91 23.34 -4.97
C TYR A 192 4.92 23.93 -5.97
N ASP A 193 5.53 23.09 -6.80
CA ASP A 193 6.50 23.52 -7.82
C ASP A 193 5.86 24.48 -8.83
N THR A 194 4.57 24.33 -9.15
CA THR A 194 3.86 25.23 -10.08
C THR A 194 3.64 26.61 -9.48
N THR A 195 3.32 26.72 -8.18
CA THR A 195 3.20 28.01 -7.49
C THR A 195 4.54 28.74 -7.35
N HIS A 196 5.66 28.00 -7.27
CA HIS A 196 7.00 28.56 -7.06
C HIS A 196 7.84 28.73 -8.34
N LYS A 197 7.31 28.35 -9.52
CA LYS A 197 7.96 28.59 -10.83
C LYS A 197 7.81 30.03 -11.35
N HIS A 198 7.04 30.87 -10.68
CA HIS A 198 6.74 32.25 -11.10
C HIS A 198 7.56 33.34 -10.39
N PHE A 199 8.69 32.99 -9.76
CA PHE A 199 9.64 33.95 -9.17
C PHE A 199 11.08 33.64 -9.58
#